data_AF-A0A0W8CYB1-F1
#
_entry.id   AF-A0A0W8CYB1-F1
#
_cell.length_a   1.000
_cell.length_b   1.000
_cell.length_c   1.000
_cell.angle_alpha   90.00
_cell.angle_beta   90.00
_cell.angle_gamma   90.00
#
_symmetry.space_group_name_H-M   'P 1'
#
loop_
_entity.id
_entity.type
_entity.pdbx_description
1 polymer ?
#
loop_
_entity_poly.entity_id
_entity_poly.type
_entity_poly.pdbx_seq_one_letter_code
_entity_poly.pdbx_strand_id
1 'polypeptide(L)'
;MYYFVRQSDTFFADAHLFSFGGSQSNAMLALAQLANARRVPFTYFSRELQLKDEIVEGNLALARTLGMRHVQLQPDAYHELVRTRDFAAFLDSDLRPPSGTRSLYVPQGAAFPEAQDGVKLLAEEINEYVLAQCKQFSVVLPCGTGTTALYLSQHLHPEINLYAVPCVGDAAYLQQQFQQLIDEDPSLQPHTTLLPRILIPKRKNRFGRLWWPLYDMYHEVLQETKVDFDLVYGAFVWHTLFSDPSVLGEVLNRNKSSVSYPRHSTRHDERELMYIHTGGTSGNATMLARYTRKNRF
;
A
#
# COMPACT_ATOMS: atom_id res chain seq x y z
N MET A 1 -5.51 -9.46 -0.59
CA MET A 1 -6.42 -10.16 -1.53
C MET A 1 -6.37 -11.68 -1.43
N TYR A 2 -5.31 -12.28 -0.86
CA TYR A 2 -5.15 -13.75 -0.79
C TYR A 2 -6.37 -14.49 -0.19
N TYR A 3 -6.96 -13.98 0.89
CA TYR A 3 -8.20 -14.53 1.46
C TYR A 3 -9.30 -14.76 0.41
N PHE A 4 -9.60 -13.75 -0.40
CA PHE A 4 -10.62 -13.87 -1.45
C PHE A 4 -10.21 -14.83 -2.56
N VAL A 5 -8.92 -14.88 -2.92
CA VAL A 5 -8.42 -15.82 -3.94
C VAL A 5 -8.65 -17.26 -3.51
N ARG A 6 -8.59 -17.57 -2.20
CA ARG A 6 -8.85 -18.92 -1.67
C ARG A 6 -10.31 -19.30 -1.56
N GLN A 7 -11.23 -18.35 -1.69
CA GLN A 7 -12.66 -18.64 -1.59
C GLN A 7 -13.14 -19.49 -2.78
N SER A 8 -14.16 -20.31 -2.53
CA SER A 8 -14.80 -21.14 -3.55
C SER A 8 -15.68 -20.30 -4.49
N ASP A 9 -16.05 -20.85 -5.64
CA ASP A 9 -17.01 -20.18 -6.52
C ASP A 9 -18.39 -20.01 -5.84
N THR A 10 -18.77 -20.93 -4.95
CA THR A 10 -19.98 -20.80 -4.13
C THR A 10 -19.95 -19.62 -3.16
N PHE A 11 -18.78 -19.16 -2.73
CA PHE A 11 -18.68 -17.93 -1.95
C PHE A 11 -19.04 -16.71 -2.80
N PHE A 12 -18.68 -16.71 -4.08
CA PHE A 12 -18.97 -15.60 -5.00
C PHE A 12 -20.33 -15.72 -5.68
N ALA A 13 -21.02 -16.86 -5.54
CA ALA A 13 -22.39 -17.04 -6.00
C ALA A 13 -23.31 -16.02 -5.32
N ASP A 14 -24.13 -15.35 -6.12
CA ASP A 14 -25.05 -14.30 -5.69
C ASP A 14 -24.38 -13.24 -4.80
N ALA A 15 -23.14 -12.86 -5.13
CA ALA A 15 -22.40 -11.82 -4.43
C ALA A 15 -22.19 -10.57 -5.30
N HIS A 16 -21.92 -9.44 -4.65
CA HIS A 16 -21.51 -8.20 -5.31
C HIS A 16 -20.38 -7.56 -4.52
N LEU A 17 -19.24 -7.29 -5.16
CA LEU A 17 -18.09 -6.64 -4.53
C LEU A 17 -18.23 -5.12 -4.54
N PHE A 18 -17.91 -4.49 -3.42
CA PHE A 18 -17.92 -3.05 -3.24
C PHE A 18 -16.62 -2.58 -2.60
N SER A 19 -16.04 -1.51 -3.13
CA SER A 19 -14.84 -0.88 -2.55
C SER A 19 -14.80 0.61 -2.91
N PHE A 20 -13.93 1.36 -2.26
CA PHE A 20 -13.70 2.77 -2.60
C PHE A 20 -12.21 3.13 -2.53
N GLY A 21 -11.86 4.28 -3.11
CA GLY A 21 -10.52 4.84 -3.02
C GLY A 21 -10.17 5.78 -4.18
N GLY A 22 -8.87 5.97 -4.39
CA GLY A 22 -8.35 6.77 -5.50
C GLY A 22 -8.50 6.08 -6.86
N SER A 23 -8.50 6.86 -7.93
CA SER A 23 -8.61 6.37 -9.31
C SER A 23 -7.38 5.58 -9.79
N GLN A 24 -6.21 5.81 -9.22
CA GLN A 24 -5.01 5.01 -9.51
C GLN A 24 -4.75 3.95 -8.44
N SER A 25 -5.77 3.50 -7.71
CA SER A 25 -5.63 2.49 -6.65
C SER A 25 -5.17 1.13 -7.20
N ASN A 26 -4.08 0.61 -6.64
CA ASN A 26 -3.61 -0.75 -6.94
C ASN A 26 -4.57 -1.81 -6.39
N ALA A 27 -5.14 -1.55 -5.21
CA ALA A 27 -6.13 -2.44 -4.61
C ALA A 27 -7.40 -2.54 -5.46
N MET A 28 -7.83 -1.44 -6.08
CA MET A 28 -8.96 -1.42 -7.02
C MET A 28 -8.69 -2.30 -8.24
N LEU A 29 -7.52 -2.16 -8.86
CA LEU A 29 -7.18 -2.99 -10.02
C LEU A 29 -7.12 -4.47 -9.66
N ALA A 30 -6.51 -4.81 -8.51
CA ALA A 30 -6.46 -6.19 -8.02
C ALA A 30 -7.86 -6.76 -7.73
N LEU A 31 -8.78 -5.95 -7.16
CA LEU A 31 -10.17 -6.35 -6.96
C LEU A 31 -10.90 -6.53 -8.29
N ALA A 32 -10.68 -5.65 -9.27
CA ALA A 32 -11.30 -5.78 -10.59
C ALA A 32 -10.84 -7.06 -11.30
N GLN A 33 -9.56 -7.42 -11.19
CA GLN A 33 -9.02 -8.67 -11.72
C GLN A 33 -9.65 -9.90 -11.04
N LEU A 34 -9.70 -9.89 -9.70
CA LEU A 34 -10.38 -10.93 -8.92
C LEU A 34 -11.85 -11.05 -9.32
N ALA A 35 -12.56 -9.93 -9.40
CA ALA A 35 -13.97 -9.87 -9.71
C ALA A 35 -14.27 -10.45 -11.10
N ASN A 36 -13.47 -10.05 -12.09
CA ASN A 36 -13.54 -10.57 -13.45
C ASN A 36 -13.27 -12.09 -13.49
N ALA A 37 -12.20 -12.55 -12.84
CA ALA A 37 -11.84 -13.96 -12.80
C ALA A 37 -12.92 -14.83 -12.12
N ARG A 38 -13.57 -14.31 -11.07
CA ARG A 38 -14.64 -14.99 -10.33
C ARG A 38 -16.04 -14.73 -10.89
N ARG A 39 -16.15 -13.94 -11.97
CA ARG A 39 -17.42 -13.51 -12.59
C ARG A 39 -18.39 -12.90 -11.57
N VAL A 40 -17.88 -12.16 -10.60
CA VAL A 40 -18.66 -11.45 -9.60
C VAL A 40 -18.74 -9.97 -9.98
N PRO A 41 -19.93 -9.34 -9.95
CA PRO A 41 -20.06 -7.91 -10.17
C PRO A 41 -19.21 -7.10 -9.18
N PHE A 42 -18.60 -6.01 -9.65
CA PHE A 42 -17.78 -5.13 -8.83
C PHE A 42 -18.12 -3.66 -9.07
N THR A 43 -18.51 -2.97 -8.00
CA THR A 43 -18.73 -1.52 -7.99
C THR A 43 -17.65 -0.83 -7.16
N TYR A 44 -17.04 0.19 -7.74
CA TYR A 44 -16.00 0.98 -7.09
C TYR A 44 -16.35 2.46 -7.03
N PHE A 45 -16.19 3.06 -5.85
CA PHE A 45 -16.47 4.47 -5.61
C PHE A 45 -15.17 5.28 -5.54
N SER A 46 -15.09 6.37 -6.31
CA SER A 46 -14.01 7.36 -6.18
C SER A 46 -14.57 8.76 -6.00
N ARG A 47 -13.70 9.69 -5.60
CA ARG A 47 -13.97 11.12 -5.76
C ARG A 47 -14.14 11.44 -7.24
N GLU A 48 -14.90 12.48 -7.56
CA GLU A 48 -14.96 13.01 -8.92
C GLU A 48 -13.57 13.31 -9.48
N LEU A 49 -13.39 12.90 -10.72
CA LEU A 49 -12.18 13.13 -11.48
C LEU A 49 -12.25 14.52 -12.09
N GLN A 50 -11.23 15.35 -11.83
CA GLN A 50 -11.08 16.65 -12.49
C GLN A 50 -10.49 16.50 -13.91
N LEU A 51 -10.92 15.48 -14.65
CA LEU A 51 -10.44 15.14 -15.98
C LEU A 51 -11.52 15.51 -16.98
N LYS A 52 -11.65 16.81 -17.31
CA LYS A 52 -12.73 17.29 -18.18
C LYS A 52 -12.61 16.76 -19.62
N ASP A 53 -11.41 16.39 -20.09
CA ASP A 53 -11.19 15.97 -21.49
C ASP A 53 -10.10 14.88 -21.67
N GLU A 54 -9.77 14.13 -20.61
CA GLU A 54 -8.65 13.17 -20.67
C GLU A 54 -9.11 11.71 -20.82
N ILE A 55 -8.42 10.98 -21.70
CA ILE A 55 -8.45 9.51 -21.71
C ILE A 55 -7.99 9.05 -20.33
N VAL A 56 -8.90 8.39 -19.62
CA VAL A 56 -8.56 7.71 -18.37
C VAL A 56 -7.62 6.57 -18.73
N GLU A 57 -6.36 6.68 -18.35
CA GLU A 57 -5.33 5.65 -18.47
C GLU A 57 -4.98 5.03 -17.10
N GLY A 58 -4.14 4.00 -17.10
CA GLY A 58 -3.66 3.34 -15.88
C GLY A 58 -4.71 2.47 -15.19
N ASN A 59 -4.66 2.41 -13.87
CA ASN A 59 -5.43 1.43 -13.08
C ASN A 59 -6.94 1.54 -13.28
N LEU A 60 -7.50 2.76 -13.35
CA LEU A 60 -8.94 2.93 -13.56
C LEU A 60 -9.39 2.43 -14.94
N ALA A 61 -8.59 2.69 -15.97
CA ALA A 61 -8.87 2.26 -17.34
C ALA A 61 -8.90 0.74 -17.44
N LEU A 62 -7.88 0.09 -16.87
CA LEU A 62 -7.75 -1.36 -16.81
C LEU A 62 -8.90 -1.98 -16.01
N ALA A 63 -9.22 -1.43 -14.84
CA ALA A 63 -10.32 -1.92 -14.00
C ALA A 63 -11.68 -1.83 -14.72
N ARG A 64 -11.95 -0.72 -15.42
CA ARG A 64 -13.16 -0.57 -16.25
C ARG A 64 -13.21 -1.60 -17.39
N THR A 65 -12.09 -1.86 -18.05
CA THR A 65 -11.99 -2.88 -19.11
C THR A 65 -12.30 -4.28 -18.59
N LEU A 66 -12.00 -4.55 -17.32
CA LEU A 66 -12.34 -5.81 -16.63
C LEU A 66 -13.81 -5.90 -16.21
N GLY A 67 -14.63 -4.90 -16.50
CA GLY A 67 -16.06 -4.88 -16.17
C GLY A 67 -16.39 -4.23 -14.81
N MET A 68 -15.43 -3.57 -14.15
CA MET A 68 -15.71 -2.81 -12.94
C MET A 68 -16.65 -1.64 -13.23
N ARG A 69 -17.75 -1.53 -12.48
CA ARG A 69 -18.63 -0.37 -12.49
C ARG A 69 -18.04 0.75 -11.64
N HIS A 70 -17.67 1.86 -12.28
CA HIS A 70 -17.10 3.02 -11.60
C HIS A 70 -18.16 4.06 -11.26
N VAL A 71 -18.25 4.44 -9.99
CA VAL A 71 -19.15 5.48 -9.48
C VAL A 71 -18.31 6.64 -8.94
N GLN A 72 -18.58 7.83 -9.43
CA GLN A 72 -17.92 9.05 -8.95
C GLN A 72 -18.82 9.76 -7.95
N LEU A 73 -18.26 10.12 -6.81
CA LEU A 73 -18.95 10.82 -5.73
C LEU A 73 -18.40 12.24 -5.60
N GLN A 74 -19.32 13.19 -5.40
CA GLN A 74 -19.00 14.54 -4.97
C GLN A 74 -18.17 14.53 -3.68
N PRO A 75 -17.33 15.54 -3.42
CA PRO A 75 -16.40 15.53 -2.29
C PRO A 75 -17.04 15.20 -0.94
N ASP A 76 -18.20 15.78 -0.63
CA ASP A 76 -18.88 15.56 0.66
C ASP A 76 -19.42 14.13 0.78
N ALA A 77 -20.07 13.63 -0.27
CA ALA A 77 -20.54 12.24 -0.35
C ALA A 77 -19.39 11.24 -0.23
N TYR A 78 -18.25 11.50 -0.87
CA TYR A 78 -17.08 10.64 -0.75
C TYR A 78 -16.52 10.67 0.68
N HIS A 79 -16.41 11.85 1.31
CA HIS A 79 -15.95 11.95 2.70
C HIS A 79 -16.90 11.23 3.67
N GLU A 80 -18.20 11.31 3.43
CA GLU A 80 -19.19 10.57 4.19
C GLU A 80 -18.99 9.05 4.04
N LEU A 81 -18.86 8.54 2.82
CA LEU A 81 -18.57 7.12 2.58
C LEU A 81 -17.28 6.67 3.27
N VAL A 82 -16.20 7.45 3.19
CA VAL A 82 -14.93 7.14 3.88
C VAL A 82 -15.13 7.05 5.39
N ARG A 83 -15.95 7.94 5.96
CA ARG A 83 -16.20 8.03 7.41
C ARG A 83 -17.13 6.91 7.91
N THR A 84 -18.23 6.65 7.22
CA THR A 84 -19.27 5.71 7.68
C THR A 84 -19.03 4.29 7.19
N ARG A 85 -18.34 4.13 6.06
CA ARG A 85 -18.27 2.88 5.28
C ARG A 85 -19.65 2.32 4.92
N ASP A 86 -20.69 3.15 4.97
CA ASP A 86 -22.06 2.78 4.64
C ASP A 86 -22.27 2.94 3.13
N PHE A 87 -21.93 1.89 2.38
CA PHE A 87 -22.15 1.85 0.95
C PHE A 87 -23.63 1.89 0.58
N ALA A 88 -24.52 1.36 1.42
CA ALA A 88 -25.94 1.22 1.11
C ALA A 88 -26.61 2.59 0.91
N ALA A 89 -26.13 3.62 1.63
CA ALA A 89 -26.55 5.01 1.45
C ALA A 89 -26.29 5.57 0.04
N PHE A 90 -25.35 4.98 -0.71
CA PHE A 90 -24.94 5.42 -2.06
C PHE A 90 -25.39 4.48 -3.17
N LEU A 91 -26.20 3.46 -2.85
CA LEU A 91 -26.78 2.54 -3.85
C LEU A 91 -28.20 3.01 -4.23
N ASP A 92 -28.31 3.67 -5.37
CA ASP A 92 -29.59 3.99 -6.01
C ASP A 92 -30.20 2.74 -6.70
N SER A 93 -31.36 2.90 -7.35
CA SER A 93 -32.05 1.80 -8.04
C SER A 93 -31.17 1.09 -9.07
N ASP A 94 -30.27 1.82 -9.73
CA ASP A 94 -29.44 1.27 -10.79
C ASP A 94 -28.22 0.55 -10.21
N LEU A 95 -27.73 0.97 -9.05
CA LEU A 95 -26.56 0.41 -8.37
C LEU A 95 -26.89 -0.72 -7.40
N ARG A 96 -28.16 -0.84 -6.98
CA ARG A 96 -28.60 -1.88 -6.04
C ARG A 96 -28.48 -3.27 -6.66
N PRO A 97 -27.78 -4.20 -5.98
CA PRO A 97 -27.80 -5.61 -6.36
C PRO A 97 -29.22 -6.19 -6.32
N PRO A 98 -29.49 -7.26 -7.08
CA PRO A 98 -30.75 -8.01 -7.00
C PRO A 98 -31.07 -8.47 -5.56
N SER A 99 -32.35 -8.63 -5.25
CA SER A 99 -32.78 -9.17 -3.96
C SER A 99 -32.13 -10.53 -3.68
N GLY A 100 -31.63 -10.73 -2.47
CA GLY A 100 -30.89 -11.93 -2.07
C GLY A 100 -29.39 -11.90 -2.36
N THR A 101 -28.89 -10.87 -3.06
CA THR A 101 -27.44 -10.74 -3.33
C THR A 101 -26.69 -10.33 -2.07
N ARG A 102 -25.58 -11.01 -1.78
CA ARG A 102 -24.69 -10.71 -0.67
C ARG A 102 -23.67 -9.64 -1.05
N SER A 103 -23.67 -8.52 -0.34
CA SER A 103 -22.65 -7.49 -0.51
C SER A 103 -21.34 -7.88 0.18
N LEU A 104 -20.25 -7.83 -0.57
CA LEU A 104 -18.89 -8.04 -0.09
C LEU A 104 -18.15 -6.70 -0.09
N TYR A 105 -17.99 -6.12 1.09
CA TYR A 105 -17.34 -4.81 1.25
C TYR A 105 -15.85 -4.97 1.50
N VAL A 106 -15.04 -4.27 0.72
CA VAL A 106 -13.59 -4.20 0.89
C VAL A 106 -13.19 -2.76 1.17
N PRO A 107 -12.62 -2.44 2.34
CA PRO A 107 -12.21 -1.08 2.64
C PRO A 107 -11.03 -0.66 1.77
N GLN A 108 -10.79 0.66 1.73
CA GLN A 108 -9.65 1.23 1.02
C GLN A 108 -8.35 0.52 1.42
N GLY A 109 -7.54 0.19 0.41
CA GLY A 109 -6.25 -0.47 0.62
C GLY A 109 -6.35 -1.92 1.12
N ALA A 110 -7.56 -2.51 1.15
CA ALA A 110 -7.79 -3.81 1.77
C ALA A 110 -7.35 -3.84 3.25
N ALA A 111 -7.61 -2.75 3.98
CA ALA A 111 -7.34 -2.64 5.41
C ALA A 111 -8.44 -3.31 6.24
N PHE A 112 -8.43 -4.64 6.29
CA PHE A 112 -9.36 -5.47 7.05
C PHE A 112 -8.68 -6.75 7.55
N PRO A 113 -9.23 -7.43 8.58
CA PRO A 113 -8.60 -8.58 9.26
C PRO A 113 -8.07 -9.67 8.32
N GLU A 114 -8.85 -10.02 7.31
CA GLU A 114 -8.54 -11.11 6.37
C GLU A 114 -7.37 -10.79 5.43
N ALA A 115 -6.86 -9.56 5.43
CA ALA A 115 -5.58 -9.25 4.78
C ALA A 115 -4.41 -10.01 5.43
N GLN A 116 -4.52 -10.32 6.73
CA GLN A 116 -3.50 -11.04 7.49
C GLN A 116 -3.13 -12.38 6.86
N ASP A 117 -4.10 -13.12 6.29
CA ASP A 117 -3.84 -14.46 5.72
C ASP A 117 -2.73 -14.46 4.68
N GLY A 118 -2.75 -13.47 3.78
CA GLY A 118 -1.72 -13.34 2.74
C GLY A 118 -0.42 -12.74 3.27
N VAL A 119 -0.52 -11.82 4.23
CA VAL A 119 0.68 -11.17 4.80
C VAL A 119 1.46 -12.13 5.70
N LYS A 120 0.77 -13.07 6.36
CA LYS A 120 1.41 -14.15 7.12
C LYS A 120 2.26 -15.03 6.21
N LEU A 121 1.76 -15.44 5.05
CA LEU A 121 2.55 -16.20 4.07
C LEU A 121 3.77 -15.40 3.59
N LEU A 122 3.59 -14.11 3.30
CA LEU A 122 4.72 -13.24 2.96
C LEU A 122 5.76 -13.19 4.10
N ALA A 123 5.32 -13.13 5.36
CA ALA A 123 6.24 -13.14 6.50
C ALA A 123 6.98 -14.47 6.63
N GLU A 124 6.30 -15.60 6.41
CA GLU A 124 6.91 -16.93 6.40
C GLU A 124 7.99 -17.03 5.30
N GLU A 125 7.69 -16.57 4.08
CA GLU A 125 8.66 -16.52 2.97
C GLU A 125 9.87 -15.62 3.30
N ILE A 126 9.64 -14.46 3.92
CA ILE A 126 10.72 -13.56 4.35
C ILE A 126 11.56 -14.23 5.45
N ASN A 127 10.94 -14.88 6.43
CA ASN A 127 11.62 -15.55 7.52
C ASN A 127 12.49 -16.70 7.00
N GLU A 128 11.95 -17.53 6.10
CA GLU A 128 12.69 -18.63 5.45
C GLU A 128 13.88 -18.09 4.67
N TYR A 129 13.68 -17.02 3.89
CA TYR A 129 14.77 -16.39 3.15
C TYR A 129 15.87 -15.89 4.09
N VAL A 130 15.50 -15.13 5.13
CA VAL A 130 16.44 -14.54 6.08
C VAL A 130 17.18 -15.61 6.87
N LEU A 131 16.50 -16.67 7.34
CA LEU A 131 17.13 -17.78 8.05
C LEU A 131 18.15 -18.53 7.17
N ALA A 132 17.87 -18.63 5.87
CA ALA A 132 18.82 -19.20 4.91
C ALA A 132 20.03 -18.28 4.64
N GLN A 133 19.93 -16.99 4.99
CA GLN A 133 21.05 -16.06 4.89
C GLN A 133 21.81 -16.00 6.22
N CYS A 134 23.14 -16.12 6.20
CA CYS A 134 23.99 -15.84 7.37
C CYS A 134 24.16 -14.33 7.61
N LYS A 135 23.08 -13.54 7.50
CA LYS A 135 23.09 -12.06 7.58
C LYS A 135 21.86 -11.55 8.32
N GLN A 136 21.98 -10.37 8.92
CA GLN A 136 20.85 -9.66 9.51
C GLN A 136 20.17 -8.77 8.49
N PHE A 137 18.85 -8.63 8.58
CA PHE A 137 18.05 -7.84 7.65
C PHE A 137 17.24 -6.73 8.32
N SER A 138 17.09 -5.64 7.58
CA SER A 138 16.05 -4.64 7.76
C SER A 138 15.10 -4.69 6.57
N VAL A 139 13.83 -4.93 6.83
CA VAL A 139 12.75 -4.90 5.85
C VAL A 139 12.14 -3.50 5.80
N VAL A 140 12.02 -2.92 4.62
CA VAL A 140 11.40 -1.59 4.41
C VAL A 140 10.27 -1.71 3.40
N LEU A 141 9.11 -1.08 3.70
CA LEU A 141 7.98 -1.05 2.77
C LEU A 141 7.23 0.29 2.77
N PRO A 142 6.63 0.67 1.62
CA PRO A 142 5.75 1.83 1.54
C PRO A 142 4.43 1.55 2.27
N CYS A 143 3.87 2.57 2.92
CA CYS A 143 2.61 2.47 3.64
C CYS A 143 1.60 3.53 3.18
N GLY A 144 0.48 3.06 2.63
CA GLY A 144 -0.75 3.85 2.50
C GLY A 144 -1.58 3.74 3.77
N THR A 145 -2.34 2.64 3.89
CA THR A 145 -3.11 2.28 5.10
C THR A 145 -2.27 1.55 6.16
N GLY A 146 -1.07 1.08 5.80
CA GLY A 146 -0.16 0.38 6.72
C GLY A 146 -0.49 -1.09 6.98
N THR A 147 -1.60 -1.62 6.48
CA THR A 147 -2.08 -3.00 6.71
C THR A 147 -0.99 -4.06 6.58
N THR A 148 -0.20 -4.03 5.49
CA THR A 148 0.91 -4.97 5.30
C THR A 148 1.97 -4.85 6.39
N ALA A 149 2.37 -3.64 6.77
CA ALA A 149 3.41 -3.43 7.78
C ALA A 149 2.94 -3.86 9.18
N LEU A 150 1.67 -3.61 9.52
CA LEU A 150 1.09 -4.06 10.77
C LEU A 150 1.11 -5.58 10.88
N TYR A 151 0.58 -6.29 9.88
CA TYR A 151 0.52 -7.75 9.93
C TYR A 151 1.90 -8.40 9.79
N LEU A 152 2.81 -7.86 8.96
CA LEU A 152 4.20 -8.34 8.94
C LEU A 152 4.84 -8.27 10.33
N SER A 153 4.57 -7.21 11.11
CA SER A 153 5.12 -7.06 12.46
C SER A 153 4.71 -8.18 13.41
N GLN A 154 3.58 -8.86 13.16
CA GLN A 154 3.11 -9.97 14.00
C GLN A 154 3.78 -11.30 13.68
N HIS A 155 4.28 -11.46 12.45
CA HIS A 155 4.71 -12.77 11.93
C HIS A 155 6.19 -12.82 11.53
N LEU A 156 6.88 -11.68 11.41
CA LEU A 156 8.31 -11.65 11.12
C LEU A 156 9.14 -12.14 12.31
N HIS A 157 10.27 -12.77 12.00
CA HIS A 157 11.25 -13.21 12.98
C HIS A 157 11.76 -12.00 13.79
N PRO A 158 11.89 -12.09 15.14
CA PRO A 158 12.25 -10.95 15.99
C PRO A 158 13.59 -10.26 15.66
N GLU A 159 14.49 -10.95 14.96
CA GLU A 159 15.77 -10.38 14.52
C GLU A 159 15.65 -9.51 13.26
N ILE A 160 14.50 -9.52 12.57
CA ILE A 160 14.26 -8.69 11.41
C ILE A 160 13.74 -7.33 11.89
N ASN A 161 14.43 -6.25 11.52
CA ASN A 161 13.89 -4.91 11.77
C ASN A 161 12.88 -4.58 10.67
N LEU A 162 11.65 -4.20 11.03
CA LEU A 162 10.64 -3.77 10.07
C LEU A 162 10.44 -2.25 10.13
N TYR A 163 10.54 -1.61 8.96
CA TYR A 163 10.43 -0.17 8.78
C TYR A 163 9.30 0.21 7.81
N ALA A 164 8.35 0.98 8.32
CA ALA A 164 7.21 1.50 7.56
C ALA A 164 7.45 2.94 7.11
N VAL A 165 7.31 3.22 5.81
CA VAL A 165 7.40 4.60 5.28
C VAL A 165 6.00 5.17 5.04
N PRO A 166 5.59 6.24 5.72
CA PRO A 166 4.26 6.83 5.55
C PRO A 166 4.17 7.61 4.22
N CYS A 167 3.50 7.04 3.22
CA CYS A 167 3.39 7.62 1.87
C CYS A 167 2.17 8.52 1.69
N VAL A 168 1.05 8.26 2.41
CA VAL A 168 -0.21 9.00 2.22
C VAL A 168 -0.33 10.21 3.15
N GLY A 169 -0.12 9.99 4.44
CA GLY A 169 -0.06 11.02 5.48
C GLY A 169 1.34 11.08 6.08
N ASP A 170 1.43 11.49 7.34
CA ASP A 170 2.66 11.41 8.13
C ASP A 170 2.63 10.25 9.14
N ALA A 171 3.61 10.20 10.03
CA ALA A 171 3.73 9.15 11.03
C ALA A 171 2.51 9.08 11.95
N ALA A 172 1.93 10.23 12.32
CA ALA A 172 0.75 10.27 13.18
C ALA A 172 -0.49 9.70 12.46
N TYR A 173 -0.67 10.05 11.18
CA TYR A 173 -1.71 9.44 10.35
C TYR A 173 -1.53 7.91 10.26
N LEU A 174 -0.31 7.44 10.00
CA LEU A 174 -0.04 6.01 9.89
C LEU A 174 -0.28 5.25 11.21
N GLN A 175 0.07 5.85 12.35
CA GLN A 175 -0.25 5.30 13.67
C GLN A 175 -1.76 5.18 13.89
N GLN A 176 -2.55 6.18 13.48
CA GLN A 176 -4.01 6.11 13.56
C GLN A 176 -4.56 4.98 12.69
N GLN A 177 -3.99 4.74 11.51
CA GLN A 177 -4.39 3.62 10.66
C GLN A 177 -4.08 2.26 11.31
N PHE A 178 -2.92 2.12 11.96
CA PHE A 178 -2.62 0.92 12.74
C PHE A 178 -3.60 0.72 13.88
N GLN A 179 -3.89 1.76 14.67
CA GLN A 179 -4.82 1.65 15.79
C GLN A 179 -6.21 1.25 15.32
N GLN A 180 -6.71 1.88 14.25
CA GLN A 180 -8.01 1.52 13.68
C GLN A 180 -8.08 0.04 13.29
N LEU A 181 -7.05 -0.48 12.63
CA LEU A 181 -7.03 -1.88 12.22
C LEU A 181 -6.87 -2.84 13.42
N ILE A 182 -6.15 -2.43 14.47
CA ILE A 182 -6.08 -3.18 15.74
C ILE A 182 -7.46 -3.24 16.41
N ASP A 183 -8.20 -2.14 16.43
CA ASP A 183 -9.52 -2.08 17.05
C ASP A 183 -10.56 -2.90 16.25
N GLU A 184 -10.40 -2.98 14.93
CA GLU A 184 -11.28 -3.73 14.02
C GLU A 184 -10.96 -5.25 13.98
N ASP A 185 -9.74 -5.66 14.34
CA ASP A 185 -9.29 -7.05 14.27
C ASP A 185 -9.27 -7.72 15.66
N PRO A 186 -10.21 -8.63 15.98
CA PRO A 186 -10.28 -9.27 17.29
C PRO A 186 -9.09 -10.18 17.60
N SER A 187 -8.27 -10.54 16.60
CA SER A 187 -7.03 -11.31 16.81
C SER A 187 -5.88 -10.45 17.35
N LEU A 188 -5.99 -9.12 17.26
CA LEU A 188 -4.99 -8.16 17.72
C LEU A 188 -5.36 -7.60 19.10
N GLN A 189 -4.36 -7.18 19.87
CA GLN A 189 -4.55 -6.68 21.23
C GLN A 189 -3.69 -5.41 21.43
N PRO A 190 -4.29 -4.24 21.75
CA PRO A 190 -3.59 -2.94 21.74
C PRO A 190 -2.24 -2.87 22.49
N HIS A 191 -2.09 -3.64 23.57
CA HIS A 191 -0.88 -3.61 24.41
C HIS A 191 0.17 -4.67 24.06
N THR A 192 -0.15 -5.62 23.18
CA THR A 192 0.78 -6.71 22.82
C THR A 192 1.04 -6.79 21.31
N THR A 193 0.21 -6.15 20.50
CA THR A 193 0.44 -6.02 19.06
C THR A 193 1.77 -5.34 18.79
N LEU A 194 2.63 -6.02 18.05
CA LEU A 194 3.92 -5.47 17.63
C LEU A 194 3.70 -4.41 16.54
N LEU A 195 4.42 -3.30 16.61
CA LEU A 195 4.31 -2.23 15.61
C LEU A 195 5.61 -2.10 14.82
N PRO A 196 5.53 -1.79 13.50
CA PRO A 196 6.72 -1.50 12.73
C PRO A 196 7.31 -0.17 13.17
N ARG A 197 8.61 0.02 12.96
CA ARG A 197 9.24 1.33 13.16
C ARG A 197 8.84 2.25 12.02
N ILE A 198 8.24 3.39 12.33
CA ILE A 198 7.85 4.35 11.30
C ILE A 198 9.03 5.27 11.00
N LEU A 199 9.50 5.26 9.76
CA LEU A 199 10.50 6.22 9.30
C LEU A 199 9.86 7.59 9.11
N ILE A 200 10.52 8.64 9.58
CA ILE A 200 10.05 10.02 9.45
C ILE A 200 10.77 10.66 8.25
N PRO A 201 10.08 10.93 7.13
CA PRO A 201 10.71 11.57 5.98
C PRO A 201 11.15 12.99 6.32
N LYS A 202 12.39 13.35 6.00
CA LYS A 202 12.92 14.72 6.16
C LYS A 202 12.10 15.76 5.39
N ARG A 203 11.54 15.36 4.24
CA ARG A 203 10.68 16.19 3.40
C ARG A 203 9.32 15.53 3.27
N LYS A 204 8.27 16.29 3.61
CA LYS A 204 6.88 15.88 3.37
C LYS A 204 6.52 16.16 1.90
N ASN A 205 5.87 15.22 1.25
CA ASN A 205 5.16 15.46 -0.01
C ASN A 205 3.69 15.08 0.20
N ARG A 206 2.78 15.88 -0.36
CA ARG A 206 1.36 15.51 -0.35
C ARG A 206 1.18 14.31 -1.28
N PHE A 207 0.48 13.28 -0.81
CA PHE A 207 0.22 12.07 -1.58
C PHE A 207 -0.31 12.37 -2.99
N GLY A 208 0.28 11.73 -3.99
CA GLY A 208 -0.08 11.87 -5.41
C GLY A 208 0.26 13.23 -6.04
N ARG A 209 0.86 14.18 -5.32
CA ARG A 209 1.34 15.47 -5.87
C ARG A 209 2.67 15.27 -6.57
N LEU A 210 2.78 15.85 -7.77
CA LEU A 210 4.03 15.86 -8.54
C LEU A 210 5.15 16.61 -7.83
N TRP A 211 6.29 15.94 -7.69
CA TRP A 211 7.48 16.47 -7.06
C TRP A 211 8.74 15.94 -7.74
N TRP A 212 9.51 16.82 -8.38
CA TRP A 212 10.66 16.45 -9.23
C TRP A 212 11.69 15.53 -8.53
N PRO A 213 12.02 15.69 -7.24
CA PRO A 213 12.87 14.73 -6.54
C PRO A 213 12.37 13.28 -6.53
N LEU A 214 11.06 13.03 -6.60
CA LEU A 214 10.54 11.65 -6.75
C LEU A 214 10.70 11.14 -8.16
N TYR A 215 10.55 12.01 -9.15
CA TYR A 215 10.82 11.67 -10.56
C TYR A 215 12.29 11.33 -10.75
N ASP A 216 13.19 12.16 -10.21
CA ASP A 216 14.64 11.95 -10.29
C ASP A 216 15.03 10.64 -9.59
N MET A 217 14.58 10.44 -8.34
CA MET A 217 14.82 9.20 -7.59
C MET A 217 14.29 7.95 -8.31
N TYR A 218 13.11 8.04 -8.93
CA TYR A 218 12.57 6.94 -9.74
C TYR A 218 13.51 6.55 -10.87
N HIS A 219 13.96 7.54 -11.66
CA HIS A 219 14.84 7.27 -12.79
C HIS A 219 16.24 6.83 -12.37
N GLU A 220 16.79 7.37 -11.29
CA GLU A 220 18.09 6.95 -10.74
C GLU A 220 18.06 5.48 -10.32
N VAL A 221 17.10 5.07 -9.49
CA VAL A 221 17.03 3.68 -9.02
C VAL A 221 16.66 2.73 -10.16
N LEU A 222 15.78 3.12 -11.09
CA LEU A 222 15.49 2.32 -12.28
C LEU A 222 16.74 2.12 -13.15
N GLN A 223 17.55 3.18 -13.34
CA GLN A 223 18.79 3.11 -14.09
C GLN A 223 19.79 2.15 -13.44
N GLU A 224 19.97 2.24 -12.12
CA GLU A 224 20.94 1.42 -11.38
C GLU A 224 20.50 -0.04 -11.22
N THR A 225 19.22 -0.29 -10.94
CA THR A 225 18.73 -1.62 -10.57
C THR A 225 18.05 -2.38 -11.70
N LYS A 226 17.59 -1.67 -12.74
CA LYS A 226 16.68 -2.18 -13.79
C LYS A 226 15.34 -2.71 -13.27
N VAL A 227 15.03 -2.47 -11.99
CA VAL A 227 13.74 -2.81 -11.38
C VAL A 227 12.83 -1.60 -11.49
N ASP A 228 11.72 -1.75 -12.18
CA ASP A 228 10.66 -0.74 -12.23
C ASP A 228 9.84 -0.77 -10.93
N PHE A 229 9.42 0.39 -10.45
CA PHE A 229 8.57 0.55 -9.28
C PHE A 229 7.72 1.81 -9.42
N ASP A 230 6.70 1.99 -8.58
CA ASP A 230 5.76 3.08 -8.80
C ASP A 230 6.30 4.46 -8.35
N LEU A 231 5.94 5.51 -9.10
CA LEU A 231 6.34 6.90 -8.88
C LEU A 231 5.71 7.56 -7.64
N VAL A 232 4.80 6.89 -6.94
CA VAL A 232 4.04 7.48 -5.83
C VAL A 232 4.49 6.92 -4.48
N TYR A 233 4.51 5.60 -4.34
CA TYR A 233 4.89 4.88 -3.13
C TYR A 233 6.37 4.47 -3.18
N GLY A 234 6.77 3.69 -4.18
CA GLY A 234 8.15 3.19 -4.29
C GLY A 234 9.19 4.30 -4.37
N ALA A 235 9.00 5.28 -5.26
CA ALA A 235 9.90 6.43 -5.36
C ALA A 235 10.00 7.22 -4.05
N PHE A 236 8.92 7.30 -3.28
CA PHE A 236 8.92 7.99 -1.99
C PHE A 236 9.69 7.23 -0.91
N VAL A 237 9.67 5.89 -0.93
CA VAL A 237 10.49 5.06 -0.03
C VAL A 237 11.97 5.28 -0.30
N TRP A 238 12.40 5.12 -1.55
CA TRP A 238 13.80 5.33 -1.93
C TRP A 238 14.27 6.74 -1.65
N HIS A 239 13.42 7.74 -1.95
CA HIS A 239 13.72 9.12 -1.61
C HIS A 239 13.86 9.31 -0.08
N THR A 240 12.97 8.74 0.72
CA THR A 240 13.07 8.77 2.20
C THR A 240 14.38 8.17 2.70
N LEU A 241 14.79 7.02 2.17
CA LEU A 241 16.02 6.34 2.55
C LEU A 241 17.26 7.16 2.19
N PHE A 242 17.32 7.71 0.97
CA PHE A 242 18.55 8.34 0.46
C PHE A 242 18.65 9.85 0.72
N SER A 243 17.56 10.53 1.06
CA SER A 243 17.58 11.98 1.30
C SER A 243 18.12 12.38 2.67
N ASP A 244 18.29 11.42 3.57
CA ASP A 244 18.86 11.63 4.89
C ASP A 244 19.80 10.45 5.27
N PRO A 245 21.12 10.66 5.30
CA PRO A 245 22.07 9.63 5.68
C PRO A 245 21.80 9.02 7.07
N SER A 246 21.17 9.77 7.98
CA SER A 246 20.80 9.25 9.29
C SER A 246 19.71 8.18 9.21
N VAL A 247 18.75 8.34 8.29
CA VAL A 247 17.68 7.36 8.05
C VAL A 247 18.27 6.07 7.47
N LEU A 248 19.09 6.18 6.42
CA LEU A 248 19.76 5.00 5.87
C LEU A 248 20.70 4.34 6.90
N GLY A 249 21.41 5.15 7.68
CA GLY A 249 22.27 4.67 8.75
C GLY A 249 21.52 3.96 9.88
N GLU A 250 20.29 4.38 10.19
CA GLU A 250 19.41 3.69 11.13
C GLU A 250 18.98 2.34 10.54
N VAL A 251 18.47 2.33 9.31
CA VAL A 251 17.98 1.12 8.63
C VAL A 251 19.09 0.08 8.48
N LEU A 252 20.30 0.48 8.09
CA LEU A 252 21.43 -0.42 7.90
C LEU A 252 22.21 -0.70 9.20
N ASN A 253 21.76 -0.15 10.34
CA ASN A 253 22.42 -0.26 11.64
C ASN A 253 23.87 0.29 11.67
N ARG A 254 24.19 1.29 10.83
CA ARG A 254 25.52 1.93 10.75
C ARG A 254 25.77 2.94 11.88
N ASN A 255 24.70 3.50 12.44
CA ASN A 255 24.77 4.59 13.44
C ASN A 255 25.18 4.14 14.86
N LYS A 256 25.22 2.83 15.16
CA LYS A 256 25.60 2.33 16.50
C LYS A 256 27.10 2.38 16.79
N SER A 257 27.92 2.78 15.82
CA SER A 257 29.38 2.82 15.91
C SER A 257 29.94 4.05 16.64
N SER A 258 29.10 5.00 17.07
CA SER A 258 29.54 6.31 17.58
C SER A 258 29.50 6.50 19.10
N VAL A 259 29.12 5.47 19.88
CA VAL A 259 29.20 5.53 21.36
C VAL A 259 30.37 4.68 21.85
N SER A 260 31.53 5.34 21.96
CA SER A 260 32.67 5.09 22.86
C SER A 260 33.08 3.63 23.12
N TYR A 261 34.03 3.10 22.33
CA TYR A 261 35.28 2.41 22.71
C TYR A 261 35.98 1.99 21.40
N PRO A 262 37.32 2.02 21.28
CA PRO A 262 38.02 1.62 20.06
C PRO A 262 38.05 0.08 20.01
N ARG A 263 36.93 -0.51 19.64
CA ARG A 263 36.88 -1.87 19.12
C ARG A 263 36.33 -1.79 17.72
N HIS A 264 37.12 -2.30 16.77
CA HIS A 264 36.77 -2.49 15.38
C HIS A 264 35.27 -2.75 15.19
N SER A 265 34.52 -1.80 14.62
CA SER A 265 33.19 -2.11 14.09
C SER A 265 33.42 -3.05 12.91
N THR A 266 33.45 -4.34 13.20
CA THR A 266 33.51 -5.34 12.14
C THR A 266 32.22 -5.19 11.32
N ARG A 267 32.28 -5.37 9.99
CA ARG A 267 31.13 -5.36 9.09
C ARG A 267 29.99 -6.33 9.48
N HIS A 268 30.16 -7.11 10.55
CA HIS A 268 29.19 -8.08 11.07
C HIS A 268 27.93 -7.49 11.71
N ASP A 269 27.94 -6.21 12.13
CA ASP A 269 26.76 -5.57 12.73
C ASP A 269 25.89 -4.78 11.72
N GLU A 270 26.36 -4.62 10.47
CA GLU A 270 25.56 -4.00 9.42
C GLU A 270 24.43 -4.93 8.98
N ARG A 271 23.25 -4.35 8.75
CA ARG A 271 22.10 -5.06 8.23
C ARG A 271 22.00 -4.88 6.72
N GLU A 272 21.58 -5.94 6.04
CA GLU A 272 21.15 -5.87 4.65
C GLU A 272 19.76 -5.24 4.55
N LEU A 273 19.51 -4.50 3.47
CA LEU A 273 18.20 -3.92 3.19
C LEU A 273 17.38 -4.86 2.30
N MET A 274 16.20 -5.26 2.77
CA MET A 274 15.17 -5.89 1.96
C MET A 274 14.02 -4.89 1.72
N TYR A 275 13.89 -4.42 0.48
CA TYR A 275 12.77 -3.56 0.08
C TYR A 275 11.60 -4.43 -0.42
N ILE A 276 10.41 -4.25 0.17
CA ILE A 276 9.19 -4.91 -0.31
C ILE A 276 8.55 -4.06 -1.39
N HIS A 277 8.71 -4.49 -2.64
CA HIS A 277 8.06 -3.86 -3.77
C HIS A 277 6.57 -4.25 -3.82
N THR A 278 5.68 -3.31 -3.51
CA THR A 278 4.22 -3.52 -3.43
C THR A 278 3.48 -3.34 -4.76
N GLY A 279 4.16 -3.50 -5.90
CA GLY A 279 3.61 -3.26 -7.24
C GLY A 279 3.30 -1.79 -7.54
N GLY A 280 2.30 -1.54 -8.40
CA GLY A 280 1.80 -0.20 -8.73
C GLY A 280 2.39 0.48 -9.96
N THR A 281 3.28 -0.19 -10.67
CA THR A 281 3.92 0.30 -11.91
C THR A 281 2.92 0.64 -13.01
N SER A 282 1.75 -0.01 -13.04
CA SER A 282 0.65 0.33 -13.97
C SER A 282 0.13 1.75 -13.82
N GLY A 283 0.35 2.40 -12.67
CA GLY A 283 0.07 3.82 -12.46
C GLY A 283 1.11 4.77 -13.06
N ASN A 284 2.31 4.29 -13.42
CA ASN A 284 3.42 5.14 -13.84
C ASN A 284 3.11 5.93 -15.12
N ALA A 285 2.44 5.32 -16.10
CA ALA A 285 2.07 6.01 -17.34
C ALA A 285 1.32 7.33 -17.06
N THR A 286 0.32 7.28 -16.18
CA THR A 286 -0.47 8.47 -15.80
C THR A 286 0.36 9.49 -15.02
N MET A 287 1.27 9.03 -14.15
CA MET A 287 2.15 9.91 -13.38
C MET A 287 3.18 10.61 -14.28
N LEU A 288 3.80 9.88 -15.21
CA LEU A 288 4.75 10.42 -16.17
C LEU A 288 4.10 11.45 -17.09
N ALA A 289 2.91 11.16 -17.63
CA ALA A 289 2.15 12.12 -18.43
C ALA A 289 1.89 13.43 -17.67
N ARG A 290 1.54 13.34 -16.39
CA ARG A 290 1.37 14.51 -15.52
C ARG A 290 2.68 15.29 -15.33
N TYR A 291 3.82 14.62 -15.18
CA TYR A 291 5.14 15.29 -15.12
C TYR A 291 5.48 16.01 -16.43
N THR A 292 5.25 15.36 -17.59
CA THR A 292 5.49 15.96 -18.91
C THR A 292 4.71 17.27 -19.08
N ARG A 293 3.44 17.31 -18.67
CA ARG A 293 2.60 18.52 -18.76
C ARG A 293 3.01 19.62 -17.78
N LYS A 294 3.52 19.26 -16.60
CA LYS A 294 3.97 20.25 -15.60
C LYS A 294 5.13 21.09 -16.13
N ASN A 295 5.91 20.53 -17.06
CA ASN A 295 7.17 21.03 -17.60
C ASN A 295 8.21 21.29 -16.49
N ARG A 296 9.46 20.90 -16.73
CA ARG A 296 10.54 21.11 -15.74
C ARG A 296 11.10 22.54 -15.82
N PHE A 297 10.73 23.28 -16.85
CA PHE A 297 11.21 24.62 -17.19
C PHE A 297 10.09 25.49 -17.75
#